data_AF-A0A511QI83-F1
#
_entry.id   AF-A0A511QI83-F1
#
_cell.length_a   1.000
_cell.length_b   1.000
_cell.length_c   1.000
_cell.angle_alpha   90.00
_cell.angle_beta   90.00
_cell.angle_gamma   90.00
#
_symmetry.space_group_name_H-M   'P 1'
#
loop_
_entity.id
_entity.type
_entity.pdbx_description
1 polymer ?
#
loop_
_entity_poly.entity_id
_entity_poly.type
_entity_poly.pdbx_seq_one_letter_code
_entity_poly.pdbx_strand_id
1 'polypeptide(L)'
;MSNGTPPFSSQLLIAVIPIFLGSFLFAGVLESYKKDQGIQKELIKDYYRPMRDLQGSCSSSHNELFLKHEELSGSYQLVFNELVHMSMTPSSKLGRDYEAIPLSIFKANNELKKKIQGLKTTVEKCRADLFYKYEELALATGTYPEFVKLAEKRATEINVIYSERTKKAKENTKEIDPNKLIPLMREMVSIDLTDDANKFRLMDKMEKIFEPTKQQSLIMAESEQLIYQKEYEFFQSLHKLYANEISEKHSDGFFSWVF
;
A
#
# COMPACT_ATOMS: atom_id res chain seq x y z
N MET A 1 43.11 51.05 -58.30
CA MET A 1 43.06 50.14 -57.14
C MET A 1 42.34 48.89 -57.60
N SER A 2 43.09 47.79 -57.78
CA SER A 2 42.57 46.53 -58.32
C SER A 2 42.09 45.64 -57.18
N ASN A 3 40.79 45.35 -57.12
CA ASN A 3 40.23 44.36 -56.21
C ASN A 3 40.58 42.97 -56.75
N GLY A 4 41.63 42.36 -56.21
CA GLY A 4 41.99 40.97 -56.49
C GLY A 4 40.91 40.03 -55.95
N THR A 5 40.18 39.38 -56.85
CA THR A 5 39.29 38.27 -56.52
C THR A 5 40.10 37.11 -55.93
N PRO A 6 39.72 36.56 -54.77
CA PRO A 6 40.45 35.46 -54.16
C PRO A 6 40.39 34.20 -55.05
N PRO A 7 41.43 33.35 -55.05
CA PRO A 7 41.51 32.17 -55.91
C PRO A 7 40.40 31.17 -55.59
N PHE A 8 39.83 30.56 -56.63
CA PHE A 8 38.68 29.63 -56.57
C PHE A 8 38.88 28.48 -55.58
N SER A 9 40.13 28.02 -55.36
CA SER A 9 40.47 26.99 -54.38
C SER A 9 40.28 27.43 -52.92
N SER A 10 40.51 28.72 -52.62
CA SER A 10 40.28 29.31 -51.30
C SER A 10 38.78 29.44 -51.00
N GLN A 11 37.98 29.85 -52.00
CA GLN A 11 36.52 29.89 -51.88
C GLN A 11 35.89 28.50 -51.74
N LEU A 12 36.44 27.48 -52.42
CA LEU A 12 35.94 26.11 -52.32
C LEU A 12 36.23 25.48 -50.95
N LEU A 13 37.43 25.70 -50.39
CA LEU A 13 37.77 25.28 -49.02
C LEU A 13 36.89 25.97 -47.97
N ILE A 14 36.64 27.28 -48.12
CA ILE A 14 35.76 28.05 -47.23
C ILE A 14 34.30 27.58 -47.32
N ALA A 15 33.85 27.06 -48.47
CA ALA A 15 32.50 26.52 -48.64
C ALA A 15 32.36 25.07 -48.14
N VAL A 16 33.40 24.24 -48.30
CA VAL A 16 33.36 22.81 -47.93
C VAL A 16 33.45 22.60 -46.41
N ILE A 17 34.25 23.40 -45.71
CA ILE A 17 34.43 23.32 -44.24
C ILE A 17 33.09 23.47 -43.47
N PRO A 18 32.25 24.50 -43.70
CA PRO A 18 30.97 24.64 -43.01
C PRO A 18 29.94 23.58 -43.43
N ILE A 19 30.02 23.03 -44.65
CA ILE A 19 29.16 21.92 -45.07
C ILE A 19 29.52 20.64 -44.31
N PHE A 20 30.81 20.32 -44.17
CA PHE A 20 31.25 19.16 -43.39
C PHE A 20 30.98 19.33 -41.88
N LEU A 21 31.28 20.49 -41.31
CA LEU A 21 30.99 20.79 -39.90
C LEU A 21 29.48 20.79 -39.63
N GLY A 22 28.68 21.36 -40.52
CA GLY A 22 27.22 21.29 -40.45
C GLY A 22 26.72 19.85 -40.48
N SER A 23 27.23 19.03 -41.41
CA SER A 23 26.84 17.62 -41.54
C SER A 23 27.19 16.79 -40.30
N PHE A 24 28.37 17.00 -39.70
CA PHE A 24 28.80 16.33 -38.47
C PHE A 24 28.00 16.79 -37.25
N LEU A 25 27.71 18.10 -37.12
CA LEU A 25 26.87 18.63 -36.05
C LEU A 25 25.44 18.10 -36.17
N PHE A 26 24.87 18.09 -37.38
CA PHE A 26 23.55 17.52 -37.61
C PHE A 26 23.52 16.03 -37.30
N ALA A 27 24.48 15.24 -37.77
CA ALA A 27 24.54 13.81 -37.47
C ALA A 27 24.70 13.53 -35.97
N GLY A 28 25.60 14.25 -35.27
CA GLY A 28 25.79 14.12 -33.83
C GLY A 28 24.56 14.50 -33.01
N VAL A 29 23.84 15.56 -33.41
CA VAL A 29 22.58 15.96 -32.78
C VAL A 29 21.48 14.91 -33.05
N LEU A 30 21.37 14.39 -34.28
CA LEU A 30 20.37 13.39 -34.66
C LEU A 30 20.60 12.06 -33.95
N GLU A 31 21.86 11.67 -33.75
CA GLU A 31 22.24 10.43 -33.07
C GLU A 31 22.07 10.54 -31.55
N SER A 32 22.42 11.69 -30.96
CA SER A 32 22.08 11.99 -29.56
C SER A 32 20.56 11.98 -29.33
N TYR A 33 19.78 12.57 -30.25
CA TYR A 33 18.33 12.61 -30.17
C TYR A 33 17.69 11.22 -30.27
N LYS A 34 18.16 10.37 -31.19
CA LYS A 34 17.71 8.97 -31.30
C LYS A 34 18.03 8.18 -30.03
N LYS A 35 19.20 8.42 -29.43
CA LYS A 35 19.60 7.80 -28.18
C LYS A 35 18.69 8.24 -27.02
N ASP A 36 18.37 9.52 -26.92
CA ASP A 36 17.47 10.06 -25.90
C ASP A 36 16.04 9.52 -26.06
N GLN A 37 15.48 9.49 -27.28
CA GLN A 37 14.17 8.87 -27.53
C GLN A 37 14.15 7.37 -27.22
N GLY A 38 15.25 6.66 -27.47
CA GLY A 38 15.41 5.24 -27.12
C GLY A 38 15.35 5.02 -25.61
N ILE A 39 16.17 5.76 -24.85
CA ILE A 39 16.23 5.72 -23.38
C ILE A 39 14.87 6.11 -22.76
N GLN A 40 14.16 7.08 -23.33
CA GLN A 40 12.83 7.49 -22.85
C GLN A 40 11.75 6.43 -23.07
N LYS A 41 11.75 5.77 -24.23
CA LYS A 41 10.82 4.66 -24.50
C LYS A 41 11.08 3.47 -23.56
N GLU A 42 12.35 3.20 -23.27
CA GLU A 42 12.79 2.21 -22.27
C GLU A 42 12.30 2.60 -20.87
N LEU A 43 12.49 3.86 -20.46
CA LEU A 43 12.02 4.37 -19.16
C LEU A 43 10.50 4.20 -18.96
N ILE A 44 9.69 4.59 -19.96
CA ILE A 44 8.23 4.47 -19.87
C ILE A 44 7.79 3.00 -19.85
N LYS A 45 8.36 2.19 -20.74
CA LYS A 45 7.94 0.80 -20.95
C LYS A 45 8.42 -0.12 -19.82
N ASP A 46 9.65 0.06 -19.38
CA ASP A 46 10.33 -0.90 -18.51
C ASP A 46 10.30 -0.47 -17.04
N TYR A 47 10.08 0.83 -16.76
CA TYR A 47 9.97 1.34 -15.40
C TYR A 47 8.57 1.88 -15.09
N TYR A 48 8.09 2.89 -15.82
CA TYR A 48 6.87 3.62 -15.44
C TYR A 48 5.60 2.76 -15.47
N ARG A 49 5.38 2.02 -16.56
CA ARG A 49 4.16 1.20 -16.74
C ARG A 49 4.09 0.02 -15.74
N PRO A 50 5.15 -0.78 -15.55
CA PRO A 50 5.16 -1.85 -14.55
C PRO A 50 4.93 -1.34 -13.12
N MET A 51 5.46 -0.16 -12.77
CA MET A 51 5.20 0.46 -11.46
C MET A 51 3.73 0.81 -11.26
N ARG A 52 3.08 1.37 -12.28
CA ARG A 52 1.65 1.70 -12.20
C ARG A 52 0.78 0.45 -12.03
N ASP A 53 1.11 -0.63 -12.73
CA ASP A 53 0.37 -1.89 -12.64
C ASP A 53 0.60 -2.56 -11.26
N LEU A 54 1.84 -2.50 -10.74
CA LEU A 54 2.16 -2.93 -9.38
C LEU A 54 1.41 -2.09 -8.34
N GLN A 55 1.33 -0.77 -8.52
CA GLN A 55 0.58 0.14 -7.65
C GLN A 55 -0.89 -0.22 -7.56
N GLY A 56 -1.55 -0.49 -8.69
CA GLY A 56 -2.94 -0.98 -8.68
C GLY A 56 -3.11 -2.26 -7.87
N SER A 57 -2.18 -3.20 -8.02
CA SER A 57 -2.20 -4.49 -7.28
C SER A 57 -1.95 -4.30 -5.78
N CYS A 58 -1.01 -3.43 -5.40
CA CYS A 58 -0.74 -3.10 -4.00
C CYS A 58 -1.94 -2.40 -3.35
N SER A 59 -2.52 -1.42 -4.04
CA SER A 59 -3.72 -0.70 -3.57
C SER A 59 -4.91 -1.64 -3.39
N SER A 60 -5.14 -2.56 -4.33
CA SER A 60 -6.19 -3.57 -4.21
C SER A 60 -5.99 -4.49 -2.99
N SER A 61 -4.76 -4.99 -2.80
CA SER A 61 -4.43 -5.87 -1.66
C SER A 61 -4.56 -5.14 -0.32
N HIS A 62 -4.15 -3.86 -0.25
CA HIS A 62 -4.27 -3.07 0.97
C HIS A 62 -5.72 -2.66 1.26
N ASN A 63 -6.50 -2.37 0.22
CA ASN A 63 -7.93 -2.19 0.35
C ASN A 63 -8.62 -3.43 0.92
N GLU A 64 -8.28 -4.61 0.39
CA GLU A 64 -8.80 -5.87 0.93
C GLU A 64 -8.38 -6.08 2.39
N LEU A 65 -7.15 -5.72 2.77
CA LEU A 65 -6.66 -5.88 4.14
C LEU A 65 -7.53 -5.16 5.17
N PHE A 66 -7.83 -3.87 4.97
CA PHE A 66 -8.63 -3.13 5.97
C PHE A 66 -10.09 -3.60 6.00
N LEU A 67 -10.67 -3.97 4.84
CA LEU A 67 -12.03 -4.54 4.78
C LEU A 67 -12.09 -5.90 5.51
N LYS A 68 -11.05 -6.72 5.41
CA LYS A 68 -11.00 -8.00 6.11
C LYS A 68 -10.85 -7.84 7.62
N HIS A 69 -10.19 -6.79 8.09
CA HIS A 69 -10.19 -6.43 9.52
C HIS A 69 -11.59 -6.04 10.03
N GLU A 70 -12.37 -5.32 9.22
CA GLU A 70 -13.77 -5.00 9.55
C GLU A 70 -14.64 -6.27 9.57
N GLU A 71 -14.49 -7.15 8.57
CA GLU A 71 -15.16 -8.45 8.55
C GLU A 71 -14.78 -9.31 9.77
N LEU A 72 -13.54 -9.22 10.25
CA LEU A 72 -13.08 -9.96 11.43
C LEU A 72 -13.77 -9.46 12.71
N SER A 73 -14.00 -8.16 12.83
CA SER A 73 -14.83 -7.59 13.90
C SER A 73 -16.24 -8.19 13.88
N GLY A 74 -16.90 -8.19 12.73
CA GLY A 74 -18.22 -8.81 12.55
C GLY A 74 -18.21 -10.31 12.88
N SER A 75 -17.15 -11.03 12.48
CA SER A 75 -16.97 -12.44 12.78
C SER A 75 -16.86 -12.71 14.29
N TYR A 76 -16.16 -11.85 15.05
CA TYR A 76 -16.13 -11.96 16.51
C TYR A 76 -17.51 -11.74 17.15
N GLN A 77 -18.29 -10.79 16.63
CA GLN A 77 -19.66 -10.59 17.09
C GLN A 77 -20.53 -11.82 16.83
N LEU A 78 -20.38 -12.48 15.67
CA LEU A 78 -21.09 -13.72 15.36
C LEU A 78 -20.70 -14.85 16.32
N VAL A 79 -19.41 -15.02 16.60
CA VAL A 79 -18.92 -16.01 17.59
C VAL A 79 -19.57 -15.75 18.96
N PHE A 80 -19.56 -14.49 19.42
CA PHE A 80 -20.14 -14.14 20.72
C PHE A 80 -21.65 -14.40 20.77
N ASN A 81 -22.39 -13.93 19.76
CA ASN A 81 -23.84 -14.14 19.67
C ASN A 81 -24.19 -15.63 19.69
N GLU A 82 -23.42 -16.45 18.99
CA GLU A 82 -23.61 -17.90 18.95
C GLU A 82 -23.33 -18.55 20.32
N LEU A 83 -22.26 -18.14 21.00
CA LEU A 83 -21.97 -18.62 22.37
C LEU A 83 -23.10 -18.28 23.35
N VAL A 84 -23.66 -17.07 23.24
CA VAL A 84 -24.82 -16.64 24.03
C VAL A 84 -26.04 -17.51 23.70
N HIS A 85 -26.32 -17.72 22.41
CA HIS A 85 -27.45 -18.53 21.97
C HIS A 85 -27.36 -19.98 22.48
N MET A 86 -26.17 -20.60 22.36
CA MET A 86 -25.90 -21.95 22.88
C MET A 86 -26.08 -22.04 24.39
N SER A 87 -25.65 -21.03 25.12
CA SER A 87 -25.70 -21.04 26.59
C SER A 87 -27.10 -20.81 27.15
N MET A 88 -27.92 -20.02 26.44
CA MET A 88 -29.27 -19.66 26.87
C MET A 88 -30.36 -20.61 26.33
N THR A 89 -30.05 -21.39 25.28
CA THR A 89 -31.02 -22.32 24.68
C THR A 89 -30.92 -23.70 25.31
N PRO A 90 -32.02 -24.28 25.84
CA PRO A 90 -32.01 -25.65 26.33
C PRO A 90 -31.52 -26.61 25.24
N SER A 91 -30.66 -27.55 25.60
CA SER A 91 -30.11 -28.54 24.66
C SER A 91 -31.18 -29.35 23.92
N SER A 92 -32.34 -29.56 24.54
CA SER A 92 -33.50 -30.22 23.94
C SER A 92 -34.16 -29.43 22.80
N LYS A 93 -33.90 -28.12 22.71
CA LYS A 93 -34.37 -27.23 21.63
C LYS A 93 -33.30 -26.99 20.56
N LEU A 94 -32.06 -27.40 20.80
CA LEU A 94 -31.01 -27.38 19.79
C LEU A 94 -31.22 -28.58 18.85
N GLY A 95 -31.15 -28.33 17.55
CA GLY A 95 -31.31 -29.39 16.54
C GLY A 95 -30.21 -30.46 16.65
N ARG A 96 -30.47 -31.64 16.07
CA ARG A 96 -29.53 -32.79 16.09
C ARG A 96 -28.12 -32.42 15.59
N ASP A 97 -28.04 -31.57 14.57
CA ASP A 97 -26.78 -31.19 13.90
C ASP A 97 -26.34 -29.76 14.25
N TYR A 98 -26.84 -29.21 15.36
CA TYR A 98 -26.61 -27.81 15.73
C TYR A 98 -25.12 -27.50 15.90
N GLU A 99 -24.30 -28.45 16.36
CA GLU A 99 -22.85 -28.30 16.53
C GLU A 99 -22.10 -27.84 15.27
N ALA A 100 -22.66 -28.08 14.07
CA ALA A 100 -22.09 -27.64 12.82
C ALA A 100 -22.04 -26.11 12.69
N ILE A 101 -22.99 -25.40 13.31
CA ILE A 101 -23.09 -23.93 13.26
C ILE A 101 -21.89 -23.27 13.95
N PRO A 102 -21.67 -23.43 15.27
CA PRO A 102 -20.52 -22.81 15.95
C PRO A 102 -19.20 -23.27 15.34
N LEU A 103 -19.07 -24.56 14.97
CA LEU A 103 -17.85 -25.06 14.34
C LEU A 103 -17.56 -24.35 13.00
N SER A 104 -18.58 -24.10 12.18
CA SER A 104 -18.44 -23.37 10.91
C SER A 104 -18.04 -21.91 11.14
N ILE A 105 -18.62 -21.24 12.14
CA ILE A 105 -18.30 -19.85 12.49
C ILE A 105 -16.84 -19.75 12.97
N PHE A 106 -16.41 -20.65 13.85
CA PHE A 106 -15.02 -20.70 14.32
C PHE A 106 -14.02 -20.98 13.18
N LYS A 107 -14.37 -21.91 12.27
CA LYS A 107 -13.55 -22.20 11.09
C LYS A 107 -13.41 -20.98 10.18
N ALA A 108 -14.53 -20.32 9.87
CA ALA A 108 -14.53 -19.10 9.06
C ALA A 108 -13.72 -17.97 9.72
N ASN A 109 -13.86 -17.76 11.03
CA ASN A 109 -13.07 -16.78 11.78
C ASN A 109 -11.56 -17.06 11.67
N ASN A 110 -11.16 -18.33 11.78
CA ASN A 110 -9.75 -18.72 11.67
C ASN A 110 -9.20 -18.57 10.25
N GLU A 111 -9.98 -18.92 9.24
CA GLU A 111 -9.63 -18.70 7.83
C GLU A 111 -9.47 -17.20 7.52
N LEU A 112 -10.35 -16.36 8.06
CA LEU A 112 -10.27 -14.91 7.94
C LEU A 112 -8.99 -14.34 8.58
N LYS A 113 -8.63 -14.81 9.78
CA LYS A 113 -7.35 -14.46 10.44
C LYS A 113 -6.14 -14.82 9.58
N LYS A 114 -6.11 -16.04 9.01
CA LYS A 114 -5.04 -16.47 8.11
C LYS A 114 -4.96 -15.59 6.86
N LYS A 115 -6.12 -15.25 6.28
CA LYS A 115 -6.20 -14.37 5.11
C LYS A 115 -5.66 -12.97 5.41
N ILE A 116 -6.03 -12.38 6.55
CA ILE A 116 -5.49 -11.09 7.01
C ILE A 116 -3.97 -11.15 7.15
N GLN A 117 -3.43 -12.21 7.77
CA GLN A 117 -1.99 -12.36 7.92
C GLN A 117 -1.28 -12.45 6.56
N GLY A 118 -1.85 -13.21 5.62
CA GLY A 118 -1.34 -13.29 4.25
C GLY A 118 -1.38 -11.94 3.53
N LEU A 119 -2.50 -11.22 3.61
CA LEU A 119 -2.66 -9.88 3.03
C LEU A 119 -1.67 -8.89 3.62
N LYS A 120 -1.44 -8.92 4.95
CA LYS A 120 -0.44 -8.07 5.61
C LYS A 120 0.94 -8.27 5.00
N THR A 121 1.41 -9.51 4.90
CA THR A 121 2.72 -9.82 4.29
C THR A 121 2.77 -9.39 2.82
N THR A 122 1.70 -9.61 2.06
CA THR A 122 1.61 -9.15 0.66
C THR A 122 1.73 -7.63 0.57
N VAL A 123 0.99 -6.89 1.39
CA VAL A 123 0.98 -5.42 1.39
C VAL A 123 2.34 -4.86 1.79
N GLU A 124 2.94 -5.38 2.87
CA GLU A 124 4.28 -4.97 3.33
C GLU A 124 5.33 -5.15 2.23
N LYS A 125 5.36 -6.33 1.59
CA LYS A 125 6.26 -6.60 0.47
C LYS A 125 5.99 -5.68 -0.72
N CYS A 126 4.73 -5.55 -1.13
CA CYS A 126 4.34 -4.78 -2.30
C CYS A 126 4.70 -3.29 -2.15
N ARG A 127 4.54 -2.73 -0.94
CA ARG A 127 4.94 -1.35 -0.65
C ARG A 127 6.45 -1.15 -0.69
N ALA A 128 7.22 -2.08 -0.13
CA ALA A 128 8.67 -2.03 -0.22
C ALA A 128 9.15 -2.09 -1.67
N ASP A 129 8.61 -3.04 -2.45
CA ASP A 129 8.94 -3.20 -3.87
C ASP A 129 8.60 -1.93 -4.68
N LEU A 130 7.45 -1.30 -4.44
CA LEU A 130 7.10 -0.03 -5.06
C LEU A 130 8.03 1.11 -4.64
N PHE A 131 8.34 1.21 -3.36
CA PHE A 131 9.20 2.26 -2.84
C PHE A 131 10.56 2.25 -3.53
N TYR A 132 11.20 1.08 -3.62
CA TYR A 132 12.50 0.94 -4.29
C TYR A 132 12.42 1.25 -5.78
N LYS A 133 11.35 0.84 -6.47
CA LYS A 133 11.18 1.17 -7.89
C LYS A 133 11.00 2.66 -8.15
N TYR A 134 10.27 3.36 -7.27
CA TYR A 134 10.14 4.81 -7.37
C TYR A 134 11.43 5.53 -7.00
N GLU A 135 12.20 5.01 -6.05
CA GLU A 135 13.53 5.51 -5.74
C GLU A 135 14.48 5.39 -6.94
N GLU A 136 14.53 4.21 -7.57
CA GLU A 136 15.29 3.98 -8.81
C GLU A 136 14.87 4.96 -9.92
N LEU A 137 13.57 5.17 -10.09
CA LEU A 137 13.06 6.12 -11.08
C LEU A 137 13.50 7.55 -10.74
N ALA A 138 13.45 7.94 -9.47
CA ALA A 138 13.90 9.26 -9.02
C ALA A 138 15.38 9.51 -9.34
N LEU A 139 16.22 8.49 -9.16
CA LEU A 139 17.63 8.56 -9.55
C LEU A 139 17.78 8.68 -11.06
N ALA A 140 17.04 7.89 -11.83
CA ALA A 140 17.09 7.91 -13.30
C ALA A 140 16.56 9.21 -13.92
N THR A 141 15.56 9.84 -13.28
CA THR A 141 14.95 11.07 -13.77
C THR A 141 15.61 12.33 -13.24
N GLY A 142 16.41 12.25 -12.18
CA GLY A 142 17.06 13.39 -11.54
C GLY A 142 16.19 14.08 -10.48
N THR A 143 15.13 13.42 -10.01
CA THR A 143 14.13 13.97 -9.07
C THR A 143 14.24 13.36 -7.66
N TYR A 144 15.41 12.81 -7.33
CA TYR A 144 15.68 12.21 -6.03
C TYR A 144 15.44 13.16 -4.84
N PRO A 145 15.84 14.45 -4.87
CA PRO A 145 15.54 15.37 -3.77
C PRO A 145 14.04 15.54 -3.49
N GLU A 146 13.21 15.61 -4.53
CA GLU A 146 11.75 15.69 -4.44
C GLU A 146 11.16 14.39 -3.89
N PHE A 147 11.66 13.24 -4.36
CA PHE A 147 11.28 11.92 -3.85
C PHE A 147 11.53 11.81 -2.35
N VAL A 148 12.73 12.19 -1.87
CA VAL A 148 13.08 12.15 -0.44
C VAL A 148 12.13 13.01 0.38
N LYS A 149 11.84 14.24 -0.06
CA LYS A 149 10.88 15.13 0.63
C LYS A 149 9.48 14.50 0.73
N LEU A 150 9.00 13.87 -0.34
CA LEU A 150 7.71 13.17 -0.34
C LEU A 150 7.74 11.94 0.57
N ALA A 151 8.83 11.19 0.58
CA ALA A 151 9.02 10.00 1.41
C ALA A 151 9.07 10.35 2.91
N GLU A 152 9.77 11.41 3.29
CA GLU A 152 9.83 11.91 4.67
C GLU A 152 8.46 12.38 5.17
N LYS A 153 7.73 13.12 4.33
CA LYS A 153 6.34 13.51 4.62
C LYS A 153 5.45 12.28 4.84
N ARG A 154 5.50 11.31 3.92
CA ARG A 154 4.78 10.03 4.04
C ARG A 154 5.11 9.33 5.36
N ALA A 155 6.39 9.17 5.68
CA ALA A 155 6.84 8.48 6.87
C ALA A 155 6.31 9.17 8.15
N THR A 156 6.37 10.50 8.19
CA THR A 156 5.84 11.30 9.30
C THR A 156 4.34 11.10 9.49
N GLU A 157 3.56 11.22 8.41
CA GLU A 157 2.10 11.07 8.46
C GLU A 157 1.68 9.65 8.87
N ILE A 158 2.36 8.62 8.34
CA ILE A 158 2.10 7.22 8.69
C ILE A 158 2.50 6.92 10.15
N ASN A 159 3.61 7.48 10.64
CA ASN A 159 4.05 7.28 12.02
C ASN A 159 3.07 7.85 13.05
N VAL A 160 2.40 8.98 12.73
CA VAL A 160 1.32 9.51 13.56
C VAL A 160 0.18 8.49 13.68
N ILE A 161 -0.22 7.85 12.57
CA ILE A 161 -1.27 6.82 12.56
C ILE A 161 -0.83 5.60 13.37
N TYR A 162 0.42 5.15 13.26
CA TYR A 162 0.96 4.05 14.09
C TYR A 162 0.92 4.37 15.58
N SER A 163 1.29 5.59 15.97
CA SER A 163 1.25 6.05 17.36
C SER A 163 -0.18 6.05 17.90
N GLU A 164 -1.13 6.60 17.15
CA GLU A 164 -2.53 6.66 17.55
C GLU A 164 -3.17 5.28 17.63
N ARG A 165 -2.90 4.39 16.67
CA ARG A 165 -3.30 2.97 16.74
C ARG A 165 -2.79 2.32 18.02
N THR A 166 -1.52 2.54 18.37
CA THR A 166 -0.92 1.94 19.56
C THR A 166 -1.57 2.46 20.84
N LYS A 167 -1.90 3.76 20.87
CA LYS A 167 -2.64 4.37 21.98
C LYS A 167 -4.04 3.76 22.11
N LYS A 168 -4.83 3.75 21.03
CA LYS A 168 -6.18 3.15 20.99
C LYS A 168 -6.16 1.68 21.42
N ALA A 169 -5.20 0.89 20.93
CA ALA A 169 -5.06 -0.51 21.30
C ALA A 169 -4.77 -0.69 22.81
N LYS A 170 -3.86 0.11 23.38
CA LYS A 170 -3.55 0.07 24.82
C LYS A 170 -4.74 0.48 25.68
N GLU A 171 -5.49 1.49 25.27
CA GLU A 171 -6.71 1.94 25.94
C GLU A 171 -7.78 0.85 25.92
N ASN A 172 -7.99 0.23 24.75
CA ASN A 172 -8.94 -0.87 24.55
C ASN A 172 -8.63 -2.10 25.41
N THR A 173 -7.35 -2.40 25.66
CA THR A 173 -6.94 -3.56 26.48
C THR A 173 -6.59 -3.19 27.93
N LYS A 174 -6.83 -1.95 28.37
CA LYS A 174 -6.34 -1.45 29.68
C LYS A 174 -6.84 -2.26 30.87
N GLU A 175 -8.06 -2.78 30.77
CA GLU A 175 -8.72 -3.55 31.83
C GLU A 175 -8.48 -5.07 31.71
N ILE A 176 -7.83 -5.51 30.63
CA ILE A 176 -7.49 -6.92 30.43
C ILE A 176 -6.14 -7.19 31.07
N ASP A 177 -6.13 -8.00 32.13
CA ASP A 177 -4.91 -8.56 32.70
C ASP A 177 -4.61 -9.92 32.04
N PRO A 178 -3.53 -10.06 31.26
CA PRO A 178 -3.18 -11.32 30.61
C PRO A 178 -3.01 -12.48 31.61
N ASN A 179 -2.58 -12.19 32.85
CA ASN A 179 -2.42 -13.20 33.89
C ASN A 179 -3.76 -13.75 34.39
N LYS A 180 -4.85 -13.00 34.19
CA LYS A 180 -6.22 -13.42 34.54
C LYS A 180 -6.91 -14.18 33.43
N LEU A 181 -6.40 -14.19 32.20
CA LEU A 181 -7.03 -14.88 31.07
C LEU A 181 -7.09 -16.41 31.25
N ILE A 182 -5.98 -17.05 31.68
CA ILE A 182 -5.99 -18.51 31.92
C ILE A 182 -6.92 -18.91 33.07
N PRO A 183 -6.87 -18.28 34.26
CA PRO A 183 -7.83 -18.53 35.33
C PRO A 183 -9.27 -18.34 34.87
N LEU A 184 -9.54 -17.30 34.09
CA LEU A 184 -10.86 -17.02 33.54
C LEU A 184 -11.32 -18.15 32.59
N MET A 185 -10.48 -18.58 31.63
CA MET A 185 -10.79 -19.72 30.77
C MET A 185 -11.07 -21.01 31.56
N ARG A 186 -10.30 -21.28 32.62
CA ARG A 186 -10.53 -22.43 33.50
C ARG A 186 -11.84 -22.31 34.26
N GLU A 187 -12.18 -21.13 34.76
CA GLU A 187 -13.47 -20.86 35.40
C GLU A 187 -14.62 -21.12 34.42
N MET A 188 -14.50 -20.64 33.17
CA MET A 188 -15.51 -20.80 32.12
C MET A 188 -15.84 -22.26 31.82
N VAL A 189 -14.85 -23.16 31.78
CA VAL A 189 -15.08 -24.60 31.52
C VAL A 189 -15.57 -25.36 32.74
N SER A 190 -15.45 -24.77 33.94
CA SER A 190 -15.84 -25.40 35.21
C SER A 190 -17.20 -24.93 35.75
N ILE A 191 -17.80 -23.92 35.12
CA ILE A 191 -19.09 -23.36 35.53
C ILE A 191 -20.21 -24.38 35.28
N ASP A 192 -21.07 -24.57 36.28
CA ASP A 192 -22.32 -25.30 36.12
C ASP A 192 -23.33 -24.46 35.33
N LEU A 193 -23.51 -24.84 34.07
CA LEU A 193 -24.44 -24.20 33.14
C LEU A 193 -25.89 -24.66 33.32
N THR A 194 -26.22 -25.45 34.34
CA THR A 194 -27.62 -25.79 34.65
C THR A 194 -28.32 -24.69 35.46
N ASP A 195 -27.56 -23.85 36.16
CA ASP A 195 -28.06 -22.67 36.90
C ASP A 195 -28.04 -21.41 36.03
N ASP A 196 -29.19 -20.73 35.93
CA ASP A 196 -29.33 -19.52 35.14
C ASP A 196 -28.46 -18.37 35.68
N ALA A 197 -28.27 -18.24 37.00
CA ALA A 197 -27.40 -17.21 37.57
C ALA A 197 -25.95 -17.38 37.12
N ASN A 198 -25.48 -18.63 37.05
CA ASN A 198 -24.15 -18.97 36.55
C ASN A 198 -24.02 -18.71 35.04
N LYS A 199 -25.05 -18.99 34.23
CA LYS A 199 -25.07 -18.63 32.80
C LYS A 199 -24.91 -17.13 32.59
N PHE A 200 -25.70 -16.31 33.30
CA PHE A 200 -25.61 -14.84 33.18
C PHE A 200 -24.23 -14.32 33.58
N ARG A 201 -23.67 -14.83 34.69
CA ARG A 201 -22.33 -14.45 35.15
C ARG A 201 -21.23 -14.83 34.14
N LEU A 202 -21.37 -15.98 33.48
CA LEU A 202 -20.46 -16.40 32.44
C LEU A 202 -20.54 -15.48 31.21
N MET A 203 -21.75 -15.11 30.77
CA MET A 203 -21.94 -14.21 29.62
C MET A 203 -21.33 -12.83 29.87
N ASP A 204 -21.58 -12.22 31.04
CA ASP A 204 -21.00 -10.93 31.43
C ASP A 204 -19.45 -10.97 31.40
N LYS A 205 -18.88 -12.08 31.88
CA LYS A 205 -17.42 -12.30 31.84
C LYS A 205 -16.88 -12.47 30.42
N MET A 206 -17.60 -13.19 29.56
CA MET A 206 -17.21 -13.37 28.17
C MET A 206 -17.30 -12.06 27.40
N GLU A 207 -18.36 -11.29 27.59
CA GLU A 207 -18.56 -9.98 26.93
C GLU A 207 -17.37 -9.05 27.19
N LYS A 208 -16.87 -9.00 28.44
CA LYS A 208 -15.68 -8.21 28.83
C LYS A 208 -14.39 -8.60 28.10
N ILE A 209 -14.30 -9.81 27.52
CA ILE A 209 -13.15 -10.26 26.71
C ILE A 209 -13.43 -10.06 25.21
N PHE A 210 -14.64 -10.40 24.79
CA PHE A 210 -15.04 -10.37 23.38
C PHE A 210 -15.14 -8.93 22.87
N GLU A 211 -15.66 -8.00 23.66
CA GLU A 211 -15.84 -6.62 23.24
C GLU A 211 -14.49 -5.96 22.89
N PRO A 212 -13.45 -6.01 23.74
CA PRO A 212 -12.14 -5.50 23.37
C PRO A 212 -11.53 -6.21 22.15
N THR A 213 -11.77 -7.51 21.97
CA THR A 213 -11.26 -8.27 20.82
C THR A 213 -11.91 -7.80 19.50
N LYS A 214 -13.22 -7.56 19.53
CA LYS A 214 -13.98 -6.97 18.42
C LYS A 214 -13.48 -5.57 18.10
N GLN A 215 -13.40 -4.71 19.12
CA GLN A 215 -12.92 -3.33 18.97
C GLN A 215 -11.49 -3.27 18.45
N GLN A 216 -10.62 -4.20 18.86
CA GLN A 216 -9.25 -4.27 18.36
C GLN A 216 -9.20 -4.48 16.85
N SER A 217 -10.13 -5.25 16.29
CA SER A 217 -10.21 -5.49 14.84
C SER A 217 -10.69 -4.24 14.10
N LEU A 218 -11.62 -3.47 14.68
CA LEU A 218 -12.04 -2.17 14.14
C LEU A 218 -10.92 -1.13 14.18
N ILE A 219 -10.18 -1.05 15.30
CA ILE A 219 -9.00 -0.17 15.40
C ILE A 219 -7.99 -0.49 14.29
N MET A 220 -7.78 -1.77 13.98
CA MET A 220 -6.91 -2.17 12.86
C MET A 220 -7.50 -1.76 11.51
N ALA A 221 -8.79 -1.98 11.28
CA ALA A 221 -9.47 -1.58 10.03
C ALA A 221 -9.34 -0.07 9.78
N GLU A 222 -9.71 0.76 10.76
CA GLU A 222 -9.61 2.23 10.67
C GLU A 222 -8.17 2.67 10.39
N SER A 223 -7.21 2.12 11.14
CA SER A 223 -5.80 2.51 11.00
C SER A 223 -5.23 2.11 9.63
N GLU A 224 -5.55 0.91 9.15
CA GLU A 224 -5.10 0.46 7.83
C GLU A 224 -5.77 1.23 6.70
N GLN A 225 -7.04 1.64 6.85
CA GLN A 225 -7.72 2.50 5.89
C GLN A 225 -7.06 3.89 5.81
N LEU A 226 -6.71 4.49 6.95
CA LEU A 226 -5.99 5.77 6.98
C LEU A 226 -4.60 5.64 6.34
N ILE A 227 -3.87 4.56 6.63
CA ILE A 227 -2.59 4.30 5.97
C ILE A 227 -2.79 4.12 4.47
N TYR A 228 -3.85 3.44 4.04
CA TYR A 228 -4.14 3.23 2.62
C TYR A 228 -4.29 4.57 1.89
N GLN A 229 -5.01 5.51 2.50
CA GLN A 229 -5.17 6.86 1.95
C GLN A 229 -3.82 7.57 1.84
N LYS A 230 -2.96 7.49 2.87
CA LYS A 230 -1.62 8.12 2.86
C LYS A 230 -0.66 7.51 1.84
N GLU A 231 -0.68 6.20 1.70
CA GLU A 231 0.09 5.50 0.66
C GLU A 231 -0.40 5.90 -0.73
N TYR A 232 -1.73 5.96 -0.93
CA TYR A 232 -2.32 6.37 -2.20
C TYR A 232 -1.95 7.83 -2.57
N GLU A 233 -2.06 8.77 -1.62
CA GLU A 233 -1.65 10.17 -1.80
C GLU A 233 -0.16 10.32 -2.17
N PHE A 234 0.70 9.54 -1.52
CA PHE A 234 2.12 9.49 -1.84
C PHE A 234 2.35 9.01 -3.27
N PHE A 235 1.76 7.86 -3.66
CA PHE A 235 1.95 7.32 -5.01
C PHE A 235 1.36 8.22 -6.10
N GLN A 236 0.25 8.93 -5.84
CA GLN A 236 -0.30 9.93 -6.76
C GLN A 236 0.64 11.13 -6.93
N SER A 237 1.25 11.59 -5.84
CA SER A 237 2.22 12.69 -5.87
C SER A 237 3.47 12.31 -6.68
N LEU A 238 3.96 11.08 -6.51
CA LEU A 238 5.05 10.52 -7.29
C LEU A 238 4.68 10.39 -8.78
N HIS A 239 3.49 9.85 -9.09
CA HIS A 239 3.02 9.76 -10.47
C HIS A 239 3.03 11.12 -11.16
N LYS A 240 2.52 12.16 -10.48
CA LYS A 240 2.52 13.53 -11.01
C LYS A 240 3.94 14.07 -11.22
N LEU A 241 4.84 13.84 -10.25
CA LEU A 241 6.25 14.25 -10.34
C LEU A 241 6.91 13.63 -11.58
N TYR A 242 6.80 12.32 -11.75
CA TYR A 242 7.46 11.63 -12.86
C TYR A 242 6.77 11.86 -14.21
N ALA A 243 5.44 11.98 -14.25
CA ALA A 243 4.73 12.30 -15.48
C ALA A 243 5.14 13.68 -16.02
N ASN A 244 5.27 14.68 -15.14
CA ASN A 244 5.74 16.01 -15.52
C ASN A 244 7.18 15.95 -16.05
N GLU A 245 8.09 15.29 -15.33
CA GLU A 245 9.50 15.18 -15.73
C GLU A 245 9.67 14.43 -17.07
N ILE A 246 8.90 13.36 -17.29
CA ILE A 246 8.87 12.63 -18.57
C ILE A 246 8.29 13.51 -19.68
N SER A 247 7.28 14.33 -19.39
CA SER A 247 6.66 15.25 -20.34
C SER A 247 7.54 16.44 -20.71
N GLU A 248 8.25 17.04 -19.75
CA GLU A 248 9.19 18.16 -19.97
C GLU A 248 10.38 17.68 -20.83
N LYS A 249 10.90 16.48 -20.57
CA LYS A 249 11.89 15.82 -21.46
C LYS A 249 11.36 15.51 -22.87
N HIS A 250 10.04 15.57 -23.09
CA HIS A 250 9.40 15.46 -24.39
C HIS A 250 9.13 16.81 -25.07
N SER A 251 8.98 17.91 -24.31
CA SER A 251 8.78 19.27 -24.87
C SER A 251 10.08 19.95 -25.27
N ASP A 252 11.22 19.57 -24.66
CA ASP A 252 12.51 20.27 -24.82
C ASP A 252 13.42 19.62 -25.88
N GLY A 253 12.82 19.16 -27.00
CA GLY A 253 13.60 18.77 -28.16
C GLY A 253 14.12 20.00 -28.93
N PHE A 254 15.31 19.91 -29.53
CA PHE A 254 15.90 20.93 -30.42
C PHE A 254 14.89 21.58 -31.40
N PHE A 255 13.87 20.85 -31.84
CA PHE A 255 12.80 21.37 -32.70
C PHE A 255 11.81 22.34 -32.03
N SER A 256 11.58 22.31 -30.71
CA SER A 256 10.76 23.35 -30.02
C SER A 256 11.55 24.63 -29.70
N TRP A 257 12.88 24.55 -29.78
CA TRP A 257 13.76 25.72 -29.66
C TRP A 257 14.02 26.38 -31.02
N VAL A 258 13.94 25.61 -32.13
CA VAL A 258 14.14 26.10 -33.50
C VAL A 258 12.82 26.52 -34.18
N PHE A 259 11.68 26.00 -33.76
CA PHE A 259 10.34 26.31 -34.29
C PHE A 259 9.41 26.78 -33.18
#